data_AF-A0A3C0WKW2-F1
#
_entry.id   AF-A0A3C0WKW2-F1
#
_cell.length_a   1.000
_cell.length_b   1.000
_cell.length_c   1.000
_cell.angle_alpha   90.00
_cell.angle_beta   90.00
_cell.angle_gamma   90.00
#
_symmetry.space_group_name_H-M   'P 1'
#
loop_
_entity.id
_entity.type
_entity.pdbx_description
1 polymer ?
#
loop_
_entity_poly.entity_id
_entity_poly.type
_entity_poly.pdbx_seq_one_letter_code
_entity_poly.pdbx_strand_id
1 'polypeptide(L)'
;LARLCRDLGGYVMVLGSPQQRNLLPGISHDQGLDYAADVIKRADDVLKECNVTIAVEPLSPAEGDFLNTADQGADLVSRVDSENCLLHLDVKAMSSMGEPIDGIIRKHADITAHFHANDANLRGPGMGDVDFLPIMQALKDTGYDSWVSVEVFDYDPGIETLASESIKHLLEIESQLQ
;
A
#
# COMPACT_ATOMS: atom_id res chain seq x y z
N LEU A 1 18.11 2.77 6.70
CA LEU A 1 16.96 3.27 5.90
C LEU A 1 16.07 4.19 6.73
N ALA A 2 15.50 3.75 7.86
CA ALA A 2 14.67 4.61 8.73
C ALA A 2 15.32 5.96 9.11
N ARG A 3 16.60 5.94 9.53
CA ARG A 3 17.37 7.17 9.80
C ARG A 3 17.43 8.11 8.58
N LEU A 4 17.64 7.56 7.38
CA LEU A 4 17.66 8.34 6.13
C LEU A 4 16.26 8.89 5.79
N CYS A 5 15.20 8.09 5.94
CA CYS A 5 13.82 8.54 5.75
C CYS A 5 13.53 9.78 6.62
N ARG A 6 13.83 9.69 7.92
CA ARG A 6 13.73 10.81 8.85
C ARG A 6 14.59 12.01 8.44
N ASP A 7 15.85 11.78 8.07
CA ASP A 7 16.77 12.86 7.70
C ASP A 7 16.32 13.60 6.42
N LEU A 8 15.52 12.96 5.57
CA LEU A 8 14.86 13.55 4.40
C LEU A 8 13.48 14.17 4.72
N GLY A 9 13.05 14.13 5.98
CA GLY A 9 11.74 14.63 6.43
C GLY A 9 10.56 13.68 6.19
N GLY A 10 10.83 12.44 5.79
CA GLY A 10 9.82 11.39 5.64
C GLY A 10 9.49 10.72 6.98
N TYR A 11 8.29 10.13 7.05
CA TYR A 11 7.79 9.40 8.21
C TYR A 11 7.19 8.04 7.85
N VAL A 12 7.21 7.65 6.57
CA VAL A 12 6.69 6.37 6.09
C VAL A 12 7.66 5.74 5.10
N MET A 13 7.81 4.41 5.17
CA MET A 13 8.59 3.60 4.24
C MET A 13 7.75 2.42 3.76
N VAL A 14 7.58 2.25 2.45
CA VAL A 14 6.82 1.13 1.89
C VAL A 14 7.69 -0.13 1.82
N LEU A 15 7.13 -1.28 2.21
CA LEU A 15 7.71 -2.61 2.08
C LEU A 15 6.88 -3.46 1.12
N GLY A 16 7.10 -3.26 -0.19
CA GLY A 16 6.55 -4.08 -1.27
C GLY A 16 7.48 -5.21 -1.71
N SER A 17 8.72 -4.89 -2.07
CA SER A 17 9.79 -5.85 -2.44
C SER A 17 9.31 -7.13 -3.18
N PRO A 18 8.65 -7.03 -4.36
CA PRO A 18 7.87 -8.08 -5.05
C PRO A 18 8.39 -9.53 -4.92
N GLN A 19 9.06 -10.05 -5.96
CA GLN A 19 9.54 -11.43 -6.00
C GLN A 19 10.63 -11.72 -4.95
N GLN A 20 11.17 -10.67 -4.30
CA GLN A 20 12.20 -10.79 -3.27
C GLN A 20 11.65 -11.34 -1.94
N ARG A 21 10.32 -11.33 -1.76
CA ARG A 21 9.66 -11.89 -0.56
C ARG A 21 9.00 -13.23 -0.80
N ASN A 22 9.21 -13.86 -1.96
CA ASN A 22 8.63 -15.17 -2.24
C ASN A 22 9.04 -16.21 -1.18
N LEU A 23 8.10 -17.09 -0.85
CA LEU A 23 8.31 -18.14 0.14
C LEU A 23 9.38 -19.12 -0.36
N LEU A 24 10.29 -19.49 0.55
CA LEU A 24 11.27 -20.53 0.27
C LEU A 24 10.58 -21.90 0.13
N PRO A 25 11.14 -22.85 -0.64
CA PRO A 25 10.56 -24.18 -0.78
C PRO A 25 10.31 -24.85 0.58
N GLY A 26 9.08 -25.33 0.79
CA GLY A 26 8.66 -25.99 2.02
C GLY A 26 8.26 -25.06 3.17
N ILE A 27 8.30 -23.74 2.98
CA ILE A 27 7.81 -22.77 3.95
C ILE A 27 6.33 -22.48 3.68
N SER A 28 5.50 -22.69 4.70
CA SER A 28 4.09 -22.29 4.66
C SER A 28 3.93 -20.78 4.80
N HIS A 29 2.77 -20.25 4.38
CA HIS A 29 2.48 -18.83 4.53
C HIS A 29 2.55 -18.36 5.99
N ASP A 30 2.04 -19.16 6.94
CA ASP A 30 2.08 -18.87 8.38
C ASP A 30 3.51 -18.75 8.91
N GLN A 31 4.40 -19.67 8.51
CA GLN A 31 5.83 -19.57 8.82
C GLN A 31 6.49 -18.35 8.16
N GLY A 32 6.08 -18.01 6.92
CA GLY A 32 6.53 -16.80 6.24
C GLY A 32 6.16 -15.53 6.99
N LEU A 33 4.94 -15.48 7.54
CA LEU A 33 4.48 -14.39 8.40
C LEU A 33 5.31 -14.28 9.68
N ASP A 34 5.60 -15.40 10.34
CA ASP A 34 6.45 -15.40 11.55
C ASP A 34 7.87 -14.91 11.26
N TYR A 35 8.46 -15.34 10.16
CA TYR A 35 9.80 -14.88 9.75
C TYR A 35 9.81 -13.39 9.38
N ALA A 36 8.81 -12.94 8.63
CA ALA A 36 8.68 -11.52 8.28
C ALA A 36 8.49 -10.66 9.54
N ALA A 37 7.65 -11.11 10.49
CA ALA A 37 7.42 -10.41 11.74
C ALA A 37 8.70 -10.30 12.59
N ASP A 38 9.47 -11.39 12.73
CA ASP A 38 10.76 -11.38 13.44
C ASP A 38 11.75 -10.39 12.80
N VAL A 39 11.84 -10.35 11.47
CA VAL A 39 12.71 -9.41 10.76
C VAL A 39 12.30 -7.95 11.02
N ILE A 40 11.00 -7.64 10.92
CA ILE A 40 10.50 -6.27 11.13
C ILE A 40 10.68 -5.86 12.60
N LYS A 41 10.38 -6.74 13.56
CA LYS A 41 10.56 -6.47 15.00
C LYS A 41 11.99 -6.07 15.36
N ARG A 42 13.00 -6.65 14.70
CA ARG A 42 14.41 -6.29 14.92
C ARG A 42 14.74 -4.85 14.51
N ALA A 43 13.92 -4.22 13.67
CA ALA A 43 14.07 -2.82 13.27
C ALA A 43 13.22 -1.85 14.09
N ASP A 44 12.30 -2.37 14.93
CA ASP A 44 11.24 -1.60 15.59
C ASP A 44 11.75 -0.46 16.47
N ASP A 45 12.78 -0.71 17.29
CA ASP A 45 13.39 0.32 18.13
C ASP A 45 13.90 1.50 17.29
N VAL A 46 14.51 1.22 16.12
CA VAL A 46 15.02 2.27 15.23
C VAL A 46 13.88 3.00 14.51
N LEU A 47 12.79 2.30 14.17
CA LEU A 47 11.60 2.90 13.59
C LEU A 47 10.96 3.89 14.57
N LYS A 48 10.78 3.48 15.84
CA LYS A 48 10.30 4.31 16.95
C LYS A 48 11.19 5.53 17.17
N GLU A 49 12.52 5.33 17.30
CA GLU A 49 13.48 6.43 17.44
C GLU A 49 13.41 7.45 16.30
N CYS A 50 13.08 7.00 15.08
CA CYS A 50 13.03 7.85 13.90
C CYS A 50 11.65 8.45 13.64
N ASN A 51 10.61 8.05 14.37
CA ASN A 51 9.21 8.32 14.04
C ASN A 51 8.88 7.95 12.59
N VAL A 52 9.30 6.74 12.19
CA VAL A 52 9.08 6.20 10.84
C VAL A 52 8.23 4.96 10.94
N THR A 53 7.18 4.87 10.13
CA THR A 53 6.34 3.69 9.99
C THR A 53 6.76 2.88 8.77
N ILE A 54 6.95 1.57 8.91
CA ILE A 54 6.98 0.65 7.78
C ILE A 54 5.54 0.35 7.38
N ALA A 55 5.18 0.64 6.13
CA ALA A 55 3.91 0.31 5.54
C ALA A 55 4.06 -0.97 4.70
N VAL A 56 3.56 -2.09 5.20
CA VAL A 56 3.61 -3.40 4.55
C VAL A 56 2.63 -3.44 3.39
N GLU A 57 3.12 -3.73 2.19
CA GLU A 57 2.33 -3.72 0.97
C GLU A 57 2.02 -5.15 0.49
N PRO A 58 0.73 -5.55 0.51
CA PRO A 58 0.28 -6.74 -0.20
C PRO A 58 0.31 -6.49 -1.71
N LEU A 59 0.79 -7.47 -2.47
CA LEU A 59 0.98 -7.35 -3.92
C LEU A 59 0.16 -8.38 -4.68
N SER A 60 -0.06 -8.15 -5.97
CA SER A 60 -0.81 -9.12 -6.77
C SER A 60 -0.05 -10.46 -6.88
N PRO A 61 -0.74 -11.59 -7.13
CA PRO A 61 -0.09 -12.88 -7.38
C PRO A 61 0.88 -12.90 -8.57
N ALA A 62 0.81 -11.88 -9.46
CA ALA A 62 1.76 -11.71 -10.55
C ALA A 62 3.14 -11.20 -10.07
N GLU A 63 3.21 -10.66 -8.86
CA GLU A 63 4.40 -10.01 -8.29
C GLU A 63 5.09 -10.83 -7.22
N GLY A 64 4.40 -11.82 -6.65
CA GLY A 64 4.95 -12.75 -5.70
C GLY A 64 3.89 -13.68 -5.11
N ASP A 65 4.34 -14.62 -4.28
CA ASP A 65 3.50 -15.64 -3.64
C ASP A 65 3.29 -15.43 -2.12
N PHE A 66 3.71 -14.27 -1.60
CA PHE A 66 3.61 -13.90 -0.18
C PHE A 66 2.95 -12.54 0.01
N LEU A 67 2.00 -12.44 0.94
CA LEU A 67 1.14 -11.27 1.16
C LEU A 67 0.42 -10.82 -0.11
N ASN A 68 -0.50 -11.64 -0.60
CA ASN A 68 -1.31 -11.32 -1.77
C ASN A 68 -2.68 -10.72 -1.47
N THR A 69 -3.04 -10.59 -0.18
CA THR A 69 -4.29 -9.94 0.25
C THR A 69 -4.06 -8.95 1.38
N ALA A 70 -4.94 -7.96 1.50
CA ALA A 70 -4.94 -7.03 2.63
C ALA A 70 -5.10 -7.75 3.99
N ASP A 71 -5.88 -8.83 4.03
CA ASP A 71 -6.01 -9.68 5.24
C ASP A 71 -4.69 -10.33 5.66
N GLN A 72 -3.90 -10.82 4.71
CA GLN A 72 -2.58 -11.37 5.01
C GLN A 72 -1.62 -10.28 5.50
N GLY A 73 -1.69 -9.08 4.91
CA GLY A 73 -0.96 -7.91 5.40
C GLY A 73 -1.36 -7.52 6.82
N ALA A 74 -2.66 -7.54 7.14
CA ALA A 74 -3.17 -7.29 8.47
C ALA A 74 -2.73 -8.35 9.50
N ASP A 75 -2.65 -9.63 9.12
CA ASP A 75 -2.07 -10.68 9.97
C ASP A 75 -0.59 -10.39 10.28
N LEU A 76 0.20 -9.98 9.27
CA LEU A 76 1.59 -9.58 9.51
C LEU A 76 1.70 -8.38 10.46
N VAL A 77 0.89 -7.33 10.24
CA VAL A 77 0.85 -6.15 11.13
C VAL A 77 0.52 -6.56 12.57
N SER A 78 -0.51 -7.41 12.74
CA SER A 78 -0.90 -7.95 14.05
C SER A 78 0.22 -8.75 14.72
N ARG A 79 0.96 -9.57 13.96
CA ARG A 79 2.10 -10.34 14.50
C ARG A 79 3.28 -9.45 14.88
N VAL A 80 3.52 -8.37 14.15
CA VAL A 80 4.55 -7.38 14.50
C VAL A 80 4.17 -6.64 15.78
N ASP A 81 2.89 -6.32 15.96
CA ASP A 81 2.34 -5.68 17.17
C ASP A 81 3.10 -4.39 17.54
N SER A 82 3.21 -3.47 16.56
CA SER A 82 3.87 -2.18 16.73
C SER A 82 3.15 -1.07 15.96
N GLU A 83 3.04 0.11 16.58
CA GLU A 83 2.51 1.32 15.96
C GLU A 83 3.35 1.80 14.75
N ASN A 84 4.59 1.33 14.64
CA ASN A 84 5.50 1.65 13.53
C ASN A 84 5.51 0.60 12.41
N CYS A 85 4.58 -0.37 12.43
CA CYS A 85 4.36 -1.31 11.34
C CYS A 85 2.88 -1.36 11.02
N LEU A 86 2.49 -0.80 9.88
CA LEU A 86 1.10 -0.64 9.48
C LEU A 86 0.92 -1.12 8.03
N LEU A 87 -0.32 -1.14 7.56
CA LEU A 87 -0.69 -1.60 6.22
C LEU A 87 -0.51 -0.49 5.18
N HIS A 88 -0.04 -0.88 4.00
CA HIS A 88 -0.10 -0.12 2.77
C HIS A 88 -1.19 -0.73 1.87
N LEU A 89 -2.07 0.09 1.31
CA LEU A 89 -3.07 -0.36 0.34
C LEU A 89 -2.78 0.20 -1.06
N ASP A 90 -2.75 -0.69 -2.05
CA ASP A 90 -2.46 -0.36 -3.46
C ASP A 90 -3.63 -0.79 -4.36
N VAL A 91 -4.13 0.13 -5.18
CA VAL A 91 -5.33 -0.08 -6.01
C VAL A 91 -5.15 -1.20 -7.04
N LYS A 92 -4.01 -1.25 -7.74
CA LYS A 92 -3.71 -2.26 -8.75
C LYS A 92 -3.53 -3.63 -8.12
N ALA A 93 -2.91 -3.74 -6.94
CA ALA A 93 -2.84 -4.99 -6.19
C ALA A 93 -4.24 -5.44 -5.74
N MET A 94 -5.02 -4.55 -5.13
CA MET A 94 -6.40 -4.83 -4.67
C MET A 94 -7.33 -5.24 -5.80
N SER A 95 -7.12 -4.73 -7.02
CA SER A 95 -7.88 -5.12 -8.21
C SER A 95 -7.78 -6.60 -8.55
N SER A 96 -6.76 -7.30 -8.06
CA SER A 96 -6.58 -8.75 -8.24
C SER A 96 -7.23 -9.61 -7.15
N MET A 97 -7.75 -9.00 -6.07
CA MET A 97 -8.22 -9.71 -4.87
C MET A 97 -9.67 -10.23 -4.99
N GLY A 98 -10.43 -9.78 -5.99
CA GLY A 98 -11.81 -10.22 -6.23
C GLY A 98 -12.85 -9.65 -5.24
N GLU A 99 -12.45 -8.67 -4.44
CA GLU A 99 -13.30 -7.94 -3.50
C GLU A 99 -13.44 -6.46 -3.95
N PRO A 100 -14.55 -5.77 -3.65
CA PRO A 100 -14.66 -4.34 -3.87
C PRO A 100 -13.57 -3.57 -3.11
N ILE A 101 -12.80 -2.74 -3.82
CA ILE A 101 -11.63 -2.02 -3.28
C ILE A 101 -12.01 -1.13 -2.10
N ASP A 102 -13.15 -0.45 -2.21
CA ASP A 102 -13.71 0.42 -1.18
C ASP A 102 -14.12 -0.35 0.10
N GLY A 103 -14.49 -1.63 -0.06
CA GLY A 103 -14.74 -2.55 1.05
C GLY A 103 -13.45 -2.96 1.77
N ILE A 104 -12.38 -3.23 1.02
CA ILE A 104 -11.04 -3.54 1.57
C ILE A 104 -10.52 -2.35 2.39
N ILE A 105 -10.64 -1.13 1.83
CA ILE A 105 -10.22 0.11 2.52
C ILE A 105 -10.94 0.27 3.85
N ARG A 106 -12.28 0.14 3.87
CA ARG A 106 -13.07 0.26 5.11
C ARG A 106 -12.71 -0.80 6.15
N LYS A 107 -12.45 -2.03 5.71
CA LYS A 107 -12.10 -3.15 6.58
C LYS A 107 -10.76 -2.95 7.29
N HIS A 108 -9.80 -2.28 6.65
CA HIS A 108 -8.44 -2.12 7.17
C HIS A 108 -8.07 -0.67 7.53
N ALA A 109 -9.07 0.20 7.65
CA ALA A 109 -8.91 1.64 7.89
C ALA A 109 -7.99 1.96 9.07
N ASP A 110 -8.24 1.34 10.22
CA ASP A 110 -7.54 1.61 11.48
C ASP A 110 -6.04 1.31 11.45
N ILE A 111 -5.58 0.53 10.46
CA ILE A 111 -4.18 0.13 10.32
C ILE A 111 -3.55 0.59 9.01
N THR A 112 -4.23 1.43 8.21
CA THR A 112 -3.68 1.88 6.92
C THR A 112 -2.84 3.14 7.10
N ALA A 113 -1.54 3.05 6.81
CA ALA A 113 -0.59 4.15 6.94
C ALA A 113 -0.28 4.86 5.62
N HIS A 114 -0.42 4.15 4.50
CA HIS A 114 -0.12 4.69 3.18
C HIS A 114 -1.01 4.08 2.10
N PHE A 115 -1.18 4.82 1.01
CA PHE A 115 -2.08 4.44 -0.08
C PHE A 115 -1.45 4.77 -1.44
N HIS A 116 -1.43 3.79 -2.34
CA HIS A 116 -1.09 3.98 -3.74
C HIS A 116 -2.33 4.05 -4.62
N ALA A 117 -2.42 5.12 -5.40
CA ALA A 117 -3.42 5.35 -6.43
C ALA A 117 -2.83 5.06 -7.80
N ASN A 118 -3.25 3.95 -8.38
CA ASN A 118 -2.86 3.51 -9.72
C ASN A 118 -3.96 2.67 -10.34
N ASP A 119 -3.90 2.49 -11.65
CA ASP A 119 -4.88 1.69 -12.37
C ASP A 119 -4.32 0.29 -12.64
N ALA A 120 -5.21 -0.70 -12.71
CA ALA A 120 -4.85 -2.10 -12.98
C ALA A 120 -4.10 -2.26 -14.32
N ASN A 121 -4.25 -1.30 -15.24
CA ASN A 121 -3.50 -1.25 -16.51
C ASN A 121 -2.06 -0.73 -16.40
N LEU A 122 -1.53 -0.56 -15.18
CA LEU A 122 -0.17 -0.09 -14.85
C LEU A 122 0.06 1.42 -15.05
N ARG A 123 -0.99 2.20 -15.32
CA ARG A 123 -0.94 3.66 -15.45
C ARG A 123 -1.55 4.33 -14.23
N GLY A 124 -1.67 5.65 -14.29
CA GLY A 124 -2.25 6.44 -13.21
C GLY A 124 -3.78 6.50 -13.23
N PRO A 125 -4.39 7.04 -12.16
CA PRO A 125 -5.83 7.29 -12.07
C PRO A 125 -6.39 8.04 -13.27
N GLY A 126 -7.57 7.65 -13.75
CA GLY A 126 -8.24 8.26 -14.90
C GLY A 126 -7.70 7.82 -16.27
N MET A 127 -6.71 6.91 -16.31
CA MET A 127 -6.15 6.36 -17.55
C MET A 127 -6.54 4.90 -17.81
N GLY A 128 -7.40 4.31 -16.99
CA GLY A 128 -7.94 2.97 -17.16
C GLY A 128 -9.37 2.87 -16.69
N ASP A 129 -9.75 1.68 -16.24
CA ASP A 129 -11.14 1.32 -15.95
C ASP A 129 -11.46 1.32 -14.45
N VAL A 130 -10.49 1.61 -13.58
CA VAL A 130 -10.75 1.67 -12.14
C VAL A 130 -11.59 2.91 -11.81
N ASP A 131 -12.74 2.69 -11.17
CA ASP A 131 -13.58 3.78 -10.64
C ASP A 131 -13.04 4.29 -9.30
N PHE A 132 -12.44 5.48 -9.31
CA PHE A 132 -11.84 6.10 -8.13
C PHE A 132 -12.87 6.78 -7.20
N LEU A 133 -14.10 7.02 -7.64
CA LEU A 133 -15.10 7.68 -6.78
C LEU A 133 -15.39 6.90 -5.49
N PRO A 134 -15.75 5.60 -5.53
CA PRO A 134 -15.99 4.83 -4.30
C PRO A 134 -14.73 4.65 -3.45
N ILE A 135 -13.54 4.62 -4.08
CA ILE A 135 -12.24 4.50 -3.40
C ILE A 135 -11.95 5.75 -2.58
N MET A 136 -12.03 6.92 -3.20
CA MET A 136 -11.77 8.21 -2.54
C MET A 136 -12.84 8.51 -1.48
N GLN A 137 -14.11 8.13 -1.71
CA GLN A 137 -15.16 8.21 -0.70
C GLN A 137 -14.86 7.27 0.49
N ALA A 138 -14.32 6.06 0.25
CA ALA A 138 -13.90 5.16 1.32
C ALA A 138 -12.84 5.79 2.22
N LEU A 139 -11.79 6.36 1.63
CA LEU A 139 -10.72 7.03 2.35
C LEU A 139 -11.26 8.21 3.17
N LYS A 140 -12.17 9.01 2.59
CA LYS A 140 -12.83 10.11 3.29
C LYS A 140 -13.69 9.62 4.46
N ASP A 141 -14.55 8.62 4.23
CA ASP A 141 -15.47 8.08 5.23
C ASP A 141 -14.73 7.46 6.43
N THR A 142 -13.56 6.87 6.19
CA THR A 142 -12.72 6.27 7.23
C THR A 142 -11.81 7.26 7.92
N GLY A 143 -11.81 8.53 7.48
CA GLY A 143 -10.97 9.58 8.06
C GLY A 143 -9.48 9.43 7.74
N TYR A 144 -9.12 8.75 6.64
CA TYR A 144 -7.74 8.67 6.19
C TYR A 144 -7.18 10.07 5.90
N ASP A 145 -6.11 10.44 6.59
CA ASP A 145 -5.54 11.79 6.59
C ASP A 145 -4.06 11.84 6.13
N SER A 146 -3.60 10.75 5.50
CA SER A 146 -2.25 10.59 4.96
C SER A 146 -2.24 10.69 3.42
N TRP A 147 -1.10 10.40 2.81
CA TRP A 147 -0.88 10.60 1.37
C TRP A 147 -1.63 9.59 0.50
N VAL A 148 -2.22 10.08 -0.59
CA VAL A 148 -2.60 9.28 -1.77
C VAL A 148 -1.51 9.50 -2.81
N SER A 149 -0.64 8.51 -2.99
CA SER A 149 0.54 8.63 -3.86
C SER A 149 0.32 7.90 -5.19
N VAL A 150 0.67 8.53 -6.31
CA VAL A 150 0.53 7.91 -7.64
C VAL A 150 1.76 7.07 -7.95
N GLU A 151 1.56 5.77 -8.21
CA GLU A 151 2.63 4.84 -8.59
C GLU A 151 2.32 4.15 -9.92
N VAL A 152 3.18 4.31 -10.92
CA VAL A 152 2.93 3.80 -12.28
C VAL A 152 4.08 2.95 -12.79
N PHE A 153 3.77 2.00 -13.67
CA PHE A 153 4.73 1.06 -14.23
C PHE A 153 4.73 1.03 -15.78
N ASP A 154 3.68 1.52 -16.43
CA ASP A 154 3.69 1.82 -17.86
C ASP A 154 3.97 3.31 -18.10
N TYR A 155 5.14 3.59 -18.68
CA TYR A 155 5.64 4.93 -18.96
C TYR A 155 5.42 5.40 -20.39
N ASP A 156 4.79 4.59 -21.24
CA ASP A 156 4.53 4.92 -22.65
C ASP A 156 3.78 6.25 -22.85
N PRO A 157 2.81 6.65 -21.99
CA PRO A 157 2.14 7.95 -22.11
C PRO A 157 3.04 9.18 -21.88
N GLY A 158 4.22 9.00 -21.28
CA GLY A 158 5.13 10.09 -20.90
C GLY A 158 4.90 10.59 -19.47
N ILE A 159 5.99 10.96 -18.78
CA ILE A 159 5.97 11.31 -17.34
C ILE A 159 5.10 12.52 -17.04
N GLU A 160 5.06 13.51 -17.93
CA GLU A 160 4.25 14.71 -17.77
C GLU A 160 2.76 14.37 -17.83
N THR A 161 2.35 13.55 -18.79
CA THR A 161 0.97 13.10 -18.95
C THR A 161 0.55 12.23 -17.77
N LEU A 162 1.40 11.28 -17.36
CA LEU A 162 1.16 10.44 -16.19
C LEU A 162 0.92 11.29 -14.94
N ALA A 163 1.77 12.28 -14.67
CA ALA A 163 1.60 13.14 -13.51
C ALA A 163 0.36 14.05 -13.62
N SER A 164 0.19 14.74 -14.76
CA SER A 164 -0.82 15.79 -14.91
C SER A 164 -2.24 15.25 -14.96
N GLU A 165 -2.49 14.17 -15.69
CA GLU A 165 -3.84 13.61 -15.79
C GLU A 165 -4.22 12.84 -14.52
N SER A 166 -3.27 12.17 -13.86
CA SER A 166 -3.54 11.49 -12.58
C SER A 166 -4.00 12.47 -11.51
N ILE A 167 -3.26 13.57 -11.29
CA ILE A 167 -3.64 14.55 -10.27
C ILE A 167 -4.93 15.28 -10.64
N LYS A 168 -5.13 15.60 -11.92
CA LYS A 168 -6.36 16.22 -12.40
C LYS A 168 -7.57 15.31 -12.13
N HIS A 169 -7.47 14.02 -12.45
CA HIS A 169 -8.54 13.07 -12.21
C HIS A 169 -8.85 12.94 -10.71
N LEU A 170 -7.82 12.79 -9.85
CA LEU A 170 -8.03 12.70 -8.40
C LEU A 170 -8.70 13.96 -7.82
N LEU A 171 -8.33 15.17 -8.28
CA LEU A 171 -8.96 16.42 -7.86
C LEU A 171 -10.42 16.53 -8.37
N GLU A 172 -10.70 16.08 -9.59
CA GLU A 172 -12.05 16.01 -10.12
C GLU A 172 -12.93 15.07 -9.28
N ILE A 173 -12.42 13.91 -8.87
CA ILE A 173 -13.11 12.99 -7.97
C ILE A 173 -13.28 13.60 -6.58
N GLU A 174 -12.24 14.21 -6.01
CA GLU A 174 -12.29 14.86 -4.70
C GLU A 174 -13.40 15.92 -4.63
N SER A 175 -13.60 16.68 -5.70
CA SER A 175 -14.66 17.70 -5.81
C SER A 175 -16.09 17.13 -5.78
N GLN A 176 -16.24 15.82 -5.99
CA GLN A 176 -17.52 15.12 -6.03
C GLN A 176 -17.85 14.43 -4.69
N LEU A 177 -16.89 14.34 -3.77
CA LEU A 177 -17.06 13.64 -2.49
C LEU A 177 -18.09 14.35 -1.61
N GLN A 178 -19.02 13.59 -1.04
CA GLN A 178 -20.04 14.10 -0.11
C GLN A 178 -19.48 14.25 1.30
#